data_AF-A0A9E4H0L3-F1
#
_entry.id   AF-A0A9E4H0L3-F1
#
_cell.length_a   1.000
_cell.length_b   1.000
_cell.length_c   1.000
_cell.angle_alpha   90.00
_cell.angle_beta   90.00
_cell.angle_gamma   90.00
#
_symmetry.space_group_name_H-M   'P 1'
#
loop_
_entity.id
_entity.type
_entity.pdbx_description
1 polymer ?
#
loop_
_entity_poly.entity_id
_entity_poly.type
_entity_poly.pdbx_seq_one_letter_code
_entity_poly.pdbx_strand_id
1 'polypeptide(L)'
;MKILKRNSLVLGLILGLVIPAALYGFMFWLTTFRPEANFNQDTLLVISITANVILFRQYMMKWDMEESGKGMLFATFVYAFVFFYFFLDV
;
A
#
# COMPACT_ATOMS: atom_id res chain seq x y z
N MET A 1 -21.07 -5.99 -14.93
CA MET A 1 -19.77 -6.16 -14.24
C MET A 1 -18.62 -5.76 -15.18
N LYS A 2 -18.38 -4.45 -15.35
CA LYS A 2 -17.28 -3.89 -16.19
C LYS A 2 -16.07 -3.41 -15.35
N ILE A 3 -16.00 -3.86 -14.10
CA ILE A 3 -15.08 -3.35 -13.07
C ILE A 3 -13.66 -3.93 -13.26
N LEU A 4 -13.52 -5.04 -13.99
CA LEU A 4 -12.26 -5.70 -14.27
C LEU A 4 -11.72 -5.40 -15.69
N LYS A 5 -11.75 -4.14 -16.12
CA LYS A 5 -10.85 -3.76 -17.22
C LYS A 5 -9.44 -3.77 -16.66
N ARG A 6 -8.55 -4.54 -17.32
CA ARG A 6 -7.16 -4.79 -16.90
C ARG A 6 -6.47 -3.49 -16.47
N ASN A 7 -6.64 -2.40 -17.21
CA ASN A 7 -6.20 -1.06 -16.84
C ASN A 7 -7.40 -0.21 -16.38
N SER A 8 -7.61 -0.06 -15.07
CA SER A 8 -8.67 0.79 -14.52
C SER A 8 -8.25 1.39 -13.19
N LEU A 9 -8.67 2.64 -12.97
CA LEU A 9 -8.36 3.38 -11.75
C LEU A 9 -8.84 2.63 -10.49
N VAL A 10 -10.03 2.02 -10.55
CA VAL A 10 -10.58 1.22 -9.45
C VAL A 10 -9.72 0.00 -9.14
N LEU A 11 -9.24 -0.73 -10.15
CA LEU A 11 -8.34 -1.87 -9.94
C LEU A 11 -7.03 -1.41 -9.29
N GLY A 12 -6.48 -0.29 -9.76
CA GLY A 12 -5.33 0.36 -9.13
C GLY A 12 -5.58 0.69 -7.66
N LEU A 13 -6.72 1.30 -7.35
CA LEU A 13 -7.07 1.70 -6.00
C LEU A 13 -7.23 0.48 -5.07
N ILE A 14 -7.90 -0.58 -5.53
CA ILE A 14 -8.04 -1.83 -4.77
C ILE A 14 -6.66 -2.44 -4.51
N LEU A 15 -5.81 -2.57 -5.52
CA LEU A 15 -4.47 -3.12 -5.34
C LEU A 15 -3.62 -2.25 -4.41
N GLY A 16 -3.71 -0.94 -4.56
CA GLY A 16 -2.98 0.03 -3.76
C GLY A 16 -3.42 0.08 -2.30
N LEU A 17 -4.62 -0.42 -1.96
CA LEU A 17 -5.08 -0.62 -0.58
C LEU A 17 -4.78 -2.03 -0.07
N VAL A 18 -5.15 -3.05 -0.84
CA VAL A 18 -5.04 -4.44 -0.40
C VAL A 18 -3.59 -4.86 -0.20
N ILE A 19 -2.67 -4.46 -1.09
CA ILE A 19 -1.28 -4.92 -1.01
C ILE A 19 -0.57 -4.35 0.22
N PRO A 20 -0.59 -3.03 0.50
CA PRO A 20 0.02 -2.50 1.72
C PRO A 20 -0.61 -3.07 2.99
N ALA A 21 -1.95 -3.23 3.03
CA ALA A 21 -2.63 -3.81 4.18
C ALA A 21 -2.23 -5.27 4.41
N ALA A 22 -2.13 -6.08 3.35
CA ALA A 22 -1.68 -7.46 3.42
C ALA A 22 -0.21 -7.55 3.88
N LEU A 23 0.65 -6.65 3.38
CA LEU A 23 2.06 -6.61 3.76
C LEU A 23 2.22 -6.24 5.24
N TYR A 24 1.46 -5.25 5.71
CA TYR A 24 1.43 -4.85 7.12
C TYR A 24 0.97 -6.01 8.01
N GLY A 25 -0.14 -6.66 7.67
CA GLY A 25 -0.64 -7.81 8.41
C GLY A 25 0.36 -8.97 8.45
N PHE A 26 1.04 -9.23 7.32
CA PHE A 26 2.09 -10.24 7.25
C PHE A 26 3.30 -9.89 8.12
N MET A 27 3.76 -8.64 8.08
CA MET A 27 4.88 -8.17 8.91
C MET A 27 4.52 -8.20 10.41
N PHE A 28 3.32 -7.78 10.77
CA PHE A 28 2.81 -7.83 12.14
C PHE A 28 2.67 -9.28 12.65
N TRP A 29 2.24 -10.19 11.79
CA TRP A 29 2.22 -11.61 12.11
C TRP A 29 3.64 -12.15 12.34
N LEU A 30 4.61 -11.76 11.50
CA LEU A 30 6.02 -12.17 11.66
C LEU A 30 6.65 -11.67 12.97
N THR A 31 6.35 -10.45 13.42
CA THR A 31 6.89 -9.94 14.70
C THR A 31 6.37 -10.73 15.89
N THR A 32 5.19 -11.36 15.78
CA THR A 32 4.65 -12.26 16.83
C THR A 32 5.55 -13.50 17.04
N PHE A 33 6.23 -13.99 16.00
CA PHE A 33 7.16 -15.13 16.09
C PHE A 33 8.61 -14.72 16.36
N ARG A 34 8.91 -13.42 16.30
CA ARG A 34 10.26 -12.85 16.44
C ARG A 34 10.18 -11.63 17.38
N PRO A 35 9.92 -11.83 18.69
CA PRO A 35 9.73 -10.72 19.64
C PRO A 35 10.97 -9.84 19.81
N GLU A 36 12.16 -10.32 19.44
CA GLU A 36 13.38 -9.49 19.44
C GLU A 36 13.41 -8.46 18.30
N ALA A 37 12.62 -8.68 17.25
CA ALA A 37 12.40 -7.71 16.17
C ALA A 37 11.35 -6.69 16.61
N ASN A 38 11.73 -5.79 17.52
CA ASN A 38 10.90 -4.66 17.96
C ASN A 38 10.80 -3.59 16.86
N PHE A 39 10.01 -3.88 15.82
CA PHE A 39 9.57 -2.84 14.89
C PHE A 39 8.38 -2.10 15.49
N ASN A 40 8.51 -0.78 15.65
CA ASN A 40 7.37 0.06 16.00
C ASN A 40 6.28 -0.02 14.92
N GLN A 41 5.01 0.07 15.34
CA GLN A 41 3.86 -0.04 14.43
C GLN A 41 3.93 1.00 13.30
N ASP A 42 4.38 2.20 13.62
CA ASP A 42 4.56 3.32 12.70
C ASP A 42 5.57 2.95 11.60
N THR A 43 6.67 2.30 11.98
CA THR A 43 7.70 1.84 11.06
C THR A 43 7.17 0.75 10.14
N LEU A 44 6.41 -0.22 10.68
CA LEU A 44 5.78 -1.27 9.88
C LEU A 44 4.78 -0.68 8.87
N LEU A 45 4.01 0.32 9.28
CA LEU A 45 3.04 1.00 8.43
C LEU A 45 3.74 1.73 7.28
N VAL A 46 4.77 2.53 7.59
CA VAL A 46 5.54 3.28 6.58
C VAL A 46 6.24 2.33 5.61
N ILE A 47 6.85 1.24 6.08
CA ILE A 47 7.49 0.23 5.22
C ILE A 47 6.46 -0.40 4.28
N SER A 48 5.28 -0.76 4.80
CA SER A 48 4.22 -1.41 4.03
C SER A 48 3.64 -0.50 2.96
N ILE A 49 3.44 0.79 3.27
CA ILE A 49 3.00 1.81 2.32
C ILE A 49 4.10 2.09 1.27
N THR A 50 5.36 2.18 1.70
CA THR A 50 6.49 2.46 0.79
C THR A 50 6.73 1.32 -0.19
N ALA A 51 6.50 0.06 0.22
CA ALA A 51 6.56 -1.09 -0.68
C ALA A 51 5.59 -0.97 -1.88
N ASN A 52 4.49 -0.23 -1.72
CA ASN A 52 3.55 0.06 -2.80
C ASN A 52 4.18 0.87 -3.95
N VAL A 53 5.22 1.68 -3.66
CA VAL A 53 5.95 2.46 -4.69
C VAL A 53 6.67 1.55 -5.68
N ILE A 54 7.19 0.41 -5.21
CA ILE A 54 7.86 -0.58 -6.07
C ILE A 54 6.84 -1.19 -7.05
N LEU A 55 5.65 -1.53 -6.54
CA LEU A 55 4.57 -2.08 -7.35
C LEU A 55 4.00 -1.06 -8.32
N PHE A 56 3.77 0.16 -7.86
CA PHE A 56 3.39 1.29 -8.70
C PHE A 56 4.35 1.47 -9.89
N ARG A 57 5.67 1.48 -9.62
CA ARG A 57 6.69 1.60 -10.67
C ARG A 57 6.61 0.45 -11.68
N GLN A 58 6.40 -0.79 -11.20
CA GLN A 58 6.28 -1.94 -12.09
C GLN A 58 5.05 -1.83 -13.01
N TYR A 59 3.91 -1.42 -12.47
CA TYR A 59 2.66 -1.26 -13.24
C TYR A 59 2.73 -0.12 -14.26
N MET A 60 3.35 1.01 -13.89
CA MET A 60 3.54 2.16 -14.79
C MET A 60 4.58 1.86 -15.88
N MET A 61 5.76 1.34 -15.51
CA MET A 61 6.89 1.26 -16.45
C MET A 61 6.93 -0.01 -17.29
N LYS A 62 6.44 -1.15 -16.77
CA LYS A 62 6.54 -2.44 -17.48
C LYS A 62 5.22 -2.90 -18.10
N TRP A 63 4.09 -2.58 -17.46
CA TRP A 63 2.81 -3.16 -17.85
C TRP A 63 1.90 -2.19 -18.60
N ASP A 64 2.32 -0.93 -18.78
CA ASP A 64 1.56 0.11 -19.49
C ASP A 64 0.15 0.33 -18.88
N MET A 65 0.05 0.15 -17.56
CA MET A 65 -1.22 0.21 -16.81
C MET A 65 -1.36 1.56 -16.11
N GLU A 66 -1.29 2.65 -16.87
CA GLU A 66 -1.24 4.01 -16.31
C GLU A 66 -2.40 4.35 -15.37
N GLU A 67 -3.64 3.97 -15.72
CA GLU A 67 -4.82 4.25 -14.91
C GLU A 67 -4.79 3.48 -13.59
N SER A 68 -4.39 2.20 -13.63
CA SER A 68 -4.17 1.43 -12.41
C SER A 68 -3.01 2.01 -11.58
N GLY A 69 -1.96 2.51 -12.22
CA GLY A 69 -0.88 3.24 -11.57
C GLY A 69 -1.39 4.46 -10.80
N LYS A 70 -2.19 5.32 -11.44
CA LYS A 70 -2.82 6.49 -10.80
C LYS A 70 -3.71 6.09 -9.62
N GLY A 71 -4.49 5.01 -9.75
CA GLY A 71 -5.30 4.47 -8.66
C GLY A 71 -4.47 4.03 -7.45
N MET A 72 -3.34 3.36 -7.67
CA MET A 72 -2.42 2.96 -6.59
C MET A 72 -1.75 4.15 -5.92
N LEU A 73 -1.39 5.18 -6.69
CA LEU A 73 -0.83 6.41 -6.13
C LEU A 73 -1.86 7.12 -5.24
N PHE A 74 -3.13 7.19 -5.69
CA PHE A 74 -4.21 7.75 -4.89
C PHE A 74 -4.41 6.99 -3.58
N ALA A 75 -4.41 5.65 -3.61
CA ALA A 75 -4.48 4.83 -2.40
C ALA A 75 -3.30 5.10 -1.43
N THR A 76 -2.10 5.31 -1.97
CA THR A 76 -0.91 5.70 -1.17
C THR A 76 -1.13 7.04 -0.47
N PHE A 77 -1.73 8.03 -1.14
CA PHE A 77 -2.08 9.30 -0.49
C PHE A 77 -3.13 9.12 0.60
N VAL A 78 -4.15 8.29 0.38
CA VAL A 78 -5.14 7.96 1.42
C VAL A 78 -4.45 7.40 2.66
N TYR A 79 -3.50 6.48 2.50
CA TYR A 79 -2.70 5.97 3.60
C TYR A 79 -1.87 7.04 4.30
N ALA A 80 -1.27 7.97 3.55
CA ALA A 80 -0.53 9.08 4.14
C ALA A 80 -1.45 9.97 4.99
N PHE A 81 -2.65 10.31 4.50
CA PHE A 81 -3.64 11.07 5.29
C PHE A 81 -4.08 10.31 6.55
N VAL A 82 -4.34 9.01 6.43
CA VAL A 82 -4.67 8.15 7.59
C VAL A 82 -3.52 8.13 8.59
N PHE A 83 -2.27 7.99 8.12
CA PHE A 83 -1.09 8.04 8.98
C PHE A 83 -0.99 9.37 9.72
N PHE A 84 -1.15 10.50 9.01
CA PHE A 84 -1.14 11.82 9.66
C PHE A 84 -2.28 11.96 10.67
N TYR A 85 -3.48 11.48 10.38
CA TYR A 85 -4.62 11.57 11.29
C TYR A 85 -4.43 10.77 12.59
N PHE A 86 -3.78 9.61 12.54
CA PHE A 86 -3.61 8.74 13.70
C PHE A 86 -2.30 8.95 14.47
N PHE A 87 -1.23 9.40 13.81
CA PHE A 87 0.12 9.48 14.39
C PHE A 87 0.66 10.89 14.50
N LEU A 88 0.08 11.87 13.80
CA LEU A 88 0.43 13.27 13.96
C LEU A 88 -0.60 13.89 14.92
N ASP A 89 -0.22 14.10 16.17
CA ASP A 89 -1.01 14.87 17.16
C ASP A 89 -1.16 16.33 16.67
N VAL A 90 -2.16 16.60 15.83
CA VAL A 90 -2.59 17.95 15.41
C VAL A 90 -3.83 18.36 16.18
#